data_AF-A0A951EC75-F1
#
_entry.id   AF-A0A951EC75-F1
#
_cell.length_a   1.000
_cell.length_b   1.000
_cell.length_c   1.000
_cell.angle_alpha   90.00
_cell.angle_beta   90.00
_cell.angle_gamma   90.00
#
_symmetry.space_group_name_H-M   'P 1'
#
loop_
_entity.id
_entity.type
_entity.pdbx_description
1 polymer ?
#
loop_
_entity_poly.entity_id
_entity_poly.type
_entity_poly.pdbx_seq_one_letter_code
_entity_poly.pdbx_strand_id
1 'polypeptide(L)' 'ELSQQLTRAANLGRALQIKVVPGVVEVKSNGLPPAPAGSAKSRAAEDPLVRHFQQTFNAEIRTVIDQRKN' A
#
# COMPACT_ATOMS: atom_id res chain seq x y z
N GLU A 1 11.18 19.73 -0.35
CA GLU A 1 10.37 19.68 -1.59
C GLU A 1 10.83 18.66 -2.64
N LEU A 2 11.86 17.83 -2.38
CA LEU A 2 12.41 16.91 -3.38
C LEU A 2 11.82 15.48 -3.37
N SER A 3 11.06 15.10 -2.34
CA SER A 3 10.53 13.72 -2.21
C SER A 3 9.13 13.51 -2.81
N GLN A 4 8.38 14.58 -3.10
CA GLN A 4 7.13 14.45 -3.88
C GLN A 4 7.36 14.01 -5.34
N GLN A 5 8.60 14.08 -5.82
CA GLN A 5 8.93 13.76 -7.22
C GLN A 5 9.04 12.24 -7.49
N LEU A 6 9.39 11.41 -6.49
CA LEU A 6 9.66 9.99 -6.73
C LEU A 6 8.40 9.13 -6.89
N THR A 7 7.26 9.51 -6.29
CA THR A 7 5.99 8.76 -6.42
C THR A 7 5.21 9.13 -7.68
N ARG A 8 5.50 10.26 -8.32
CA ARG A 8 4.94 10.60 -9.64
C ARG A 8 5.53 9.79 -10.81
N ALA A 9 6.66 9.12 -10.60
CA ALA A 9 7.40 8.44 -11.68
C ALA A 9 6.87 7.05 -12.04
N ALA A 10 5.98 6.46 -11.23
CA ALA A 10 5.47 5.10 -11.48
C ALA A 10 4.45 5.00 -12.64
N ASN A 11 3.98 6.14 -13.18
CA ASN A 11 3.05 6.20 -14.32
C ASN A 11 3.67 6.69 -15.63
N LEU A 12 4.99 6.84 -15.71
CA LEU A 12 5.67 7.23 -16.94
C LEU A 12 6.29 5.96 -17.51
N GLY A 13 5.73 5.41 -18.60
CA GLY A 13 6.19 4.18 -19.28
C GLY A 13 7.60 4.27 -19.90
N ARG A 14 8.58 4.72 -19.13
CA ARG A 14 10.00 4.87 -19.47
C ARG A 14 10.82 4.33 -18.31
N ALA A 15 11.87 3.58 -18.65
CA ALA A 15 12.74 2.95 -17.68
C ALA A 15 13.43 4.00 -16.79
N LEU A 16 13.35 3.82 -15.47
CA LEU A 16 14.06 4.64 -14.49
C LEU A 16 15.47 4.08 -14.29
N GLN A 17 16.49 4.92 -14.44
CA GLN A 17 17.88 4.54 -14.17
C GLN A 17 18.20 4.81 -12.70
N ILE A 18 18.32 3.74 -11.91
CA ILE A 18 18.63 3.82 -10.48
C ILE A 18 20.14 3.62 -10.30
N LYS A 19 20.84 4.60 -9.73
CA LYS A 19 22.25 4.51 -9.34
C LYS A 19 22.36 4.48 -7.82
N VAL A 20 22.77 3.34 -7.28
CA VAL A 20 22.98 3.17 -5.83
C VAL A 20 24.36 3.71 -5.47
N VAL A 21 24.41 4.65 -4.52
CA VAL A 21 25.64 5.17 -3.93
C VAL A 21 25.67 4.82 -2.45
N PRO A 22 26.83 4.43 -1.88
CA PRO A 22 26.94 4.12 -0.46
C PRO A 22 26.82 5.40 0.37
N GLY A 23 25.81 5.44 1.24
CA GLY A 23 25.56 6.52 2.19
C GLY A 23 24.43 6.12 3.15
N VAL A 24 24.44 6.64 4.38
CA VAL A 24 23.36 6.40 5.34
C VAL A 24 22.15 7.20 4.87
N VAL A 25 21.18 6.51 4.27
CA VAL A 25 19.86 7.08 3.94
C VAL A 25 18.91 6.81 5.10
N GLU A 26 18.58 7.86 5.86
CA GLU A 26 17.45 7.80 6.78
C GLU A 26 16.16 7.62 5.98
N VAL A 27 15.57 6.43 6.08
CA VAL A 27 14.24 6.16 5.55
C VAL A 27 13.25 6.95 6.40
N LYS A 28 12.89 8.15 5.94
CA LYS A 28 11.68 8.83 6.42
C LYS A 28 10.50 7.96 6.02
N SER A 29 10.02 7.13 6.94
CA SER A 29 8.69 6.55 6.83
C SER A 29 7.71 7.72 6.82
N ASN A 30 7.15 8.03 5.64
CA ASN A 30 5.84 8.67 5.64
C ASN A 30 4.94 7.69 6.38
N GLY A 31 4.65 7.98 7.65
CA GLY A 31 3.79 7.15 8.48
C GLY A 31 2.54 6.82 7.68
N LEU A 32 2.16 5.54 7.66
CA LEU A 32 0.90 5.16 7.06
C LEU A 32 -0.19 6.05 7.68
N PRO A 33 -1.14 6.56 6.86
CA PRO A 33 -2.27 7.29 7.41
C PRO A 33 -2.91 6.45 8.52
N PRO A 34 -3.34 7.08 9.63
CA PRO A 34 -3.94 6.36 10.74
C PRO A 34 -5.03 5.45 10.22
N ALA A 35 -4.98 4.18 10.65
CA ALA A 35 -5.92 3.17 10.17
C ALA A 35 -7.36 3.70 10.36
N PRO A 36 -8.19 3.70 9.29
CA PRO A 36 -9.56 4.17 9.40
C PRO A 36 -10.30 3.36 10.47
N ALA A 37 -11.11 4.07 11.27
CA ALA A 37 -11.87 3.47 12.36
C ALA A 37 -12.86 2.43 11.81
N GLY A 38 -12.69 1.17 12.22
CA GLY A 38 -13.51 0.06 11.75
C GLY A 38 -12.91 -1.31 12.10
N SER A 39 -13.75 -2.35 12.06
CA SER A 39 -13.27 -3.72 12.24
C SER A 39 -12.27 -4.09 11.13
N ALA A 40 -11.32 -4.98 11.43
CA ALA A 40 -10.37 -5.47 10.41
C ALA A 40 -11.10 -6.06 9.19
N LYS A 41 -12.26 -6.70 9.43
CA LYS A 41 -13.10 -7.27 8.37
C LYS A 41 -13.71 -6.19 7.47
N SER A 42 -14.14 -5.07 8.05
CA SER A 42 -14.64 -3.92 7.28
C SER A 42 -13.54 -3.36 6.37
N ARG A 43 -12.32 -3.19 6.89
CA ARG A 43 -11.16 -2.73 6.10
C ARG A 43 -10.82 -3.70 4.98
N ALA A 44 -10.82 -5.01 5.25
CA ALA A 44 -10.58 -6.03 4.22
C ALA A 44 -11.66 -6.01 3.12
N ALA A 45 -12.91 -5.69 3.45
CA ALA A 45 -13.99 -5.64 2.47
C ALA A 45 -13.90 -4.45 1.50
N GLU A 46 -13.24 -3.35 1.92
CA GLU A 46 -13.01 -2.16 1.10
C GLU A 46 -11.84 -2.34 0.12
N ASP A 47 -11.05 -3.40 0.26
CA ASP A 47 -9.91 -3.67 -0.62
C ASP A 47 -10.39 -3.99 -2.06
N PRO A 48 -9.80 -3.36 -3.10
CA PRO A 48 -10.25 -3.54 -4.48
C PRO A 48 -10.11 -4.99 -4.97
N LEU A 49 -9.11 -5.73 -4.48
CA LEU A 49 -8.93 -7.14 -4.83
C LEU A 49 -10.05 -7.98 -4.22
N VAL A 50 -10.34 -7.75 -2.95
CA VAL A 50 -11.40 -8.46 -2.21
C VAL A 50 -12.77 -8.18 -2.81
N ARG A 51 -13.02 -6.94 -3.25
CA ARG A 51 -14.24 -6.58 -3.97
C ARG A 51 -14.35 -7.26 -5.33
N HIS A 52 -13.24 -7.34 -6.09
CA HIS A 52 -13.24 -8.07 -7.36
C HIS A 52 -13.53 -9.57 -7.17
N PHE A 53 -12.95 -10.19 -6.15
CA PHE A 53 -13.21 -11.61 -5.86
C PHE A 53 -14.66 -11.88 -5.44
N GLN A 54 -15.25 -10.99 -4.64
CA GLN A 54 -16.67 -11.05 -4.31
C GLN A 54 -17.55 -10.94 -5.56
N GLN A 55 -17.27 -10.02 -6.47
CA GLN A 55 -18.11 -9.80 -7.65
C GLN A 55 -17.98 -10.90 -8.70
N THR A 56 -16.75 -11.36 -8.97
CA THR A 56 -16.48 -12.30 -10.05
C THR A 56 -16.76 -13.75 -9.62
N PHE A 57 -16.49 -14.08 -8.36
CA PHE A 57 -16.50 -15.46 -7.88
C PHE A 57 -17.46 -15.70 -6.72
N ASN A 58 -18.23 -14.67 -6.30
CA ASN A 58 -19.08 -14.73 -5.10
C ASN A 58 -18.30 -15.19 -3.85
N ALA A 59 -17.03 -14.79 -3.76
CA ALA A 59 -16.11 -15.23 -2.71
C ALA A 59 -16.44 -14.54 -1.37
N GLU A 60 -16.35 -15.27 -0.26
CA GLU A 60 -16.62 -14.75 1.09
C GLU A 60 -15.33 -14.61 1.93
N ILE A 61 -15.23 -13.53 2.71
CA ILE A 61 -14.15 -13.32 3.68
C ILE A 61 -14.42 -14.14 4.96
N ARG A 62 -13.70 -15.27 5.11
CA ARG A 62 -13.77 -16.13 6.32
C ARG A 62 -12.87 -15.67 7.46
N THR A 63 -11.64 -15.29 7.15
CA THR A 63 -10.62 -14.92 8.15
C THR A 63 -9.88 -13.68 7.69
N VAL A 64 -9.58 -12.79 8.62
CA VAL A 64 -8.77 -11.60 8.36
C VAL A 64 -7.59 -11.60 9.32
N ILE A 65 -6.38 -11.54 8.77
CA ILE A 65 -5.13 -11.42 9.53
C ILE A 65 -4.68 -9.97 9.42
N ASP A 66 -4.96 -9.18 10.45
CA ASP A 66 -4.56 -7.76 10.55
C ASP A 66 -3.27 -7.66 11.37
N GLN A 67 -2.14 -7.46 10.69
CA GLN A 67 -0.85 -7.25 11.36
C GLN A 67 -0.74 -5.80 11.80
N ARG A 68 -1.00 -5.53 13.09
CA ARG A 68 -0.71 -4.23 13.71
C ARG A 68 0.71 -4.26 14.27
N LYS A 69 1.51 -3.26 13.90
CA LYS A 69 2.86 -3.09 14.43
C LYS A 69 2.74 -2.46 15.83
N ASN A 70 3.22 -3.15 16.87
CA ASN A 70 3.41 -2.61 18.21
C ASN A 70 4.75 -1.89 18.32
#